data_AF-A0A1H1S3R8-F1
#
_entry.id   AF-A0A1H1S3R8-F1
#
_cell.length_a   1.000
_cell.length_b   1.000
_cell.length_c   1.000
_cell.angle_alpha   90.00
_cell.angle_beta   90.00
_cell.angle_gamma   90.00
#
_symmetry.space_group_name_H-M   'P 1'
#
loop_
_entity.id
_entity.type
_entity.pdbx_description
1 polymer ?
#
loop_
_entity_poly.entity_id
_entity_poly.type
_entity_poly.pdbx_seq_one_letter_code
_entity_poly.pdbx_strand_id
1 'polypeptide(L)'
;MISSFMISRPLRRLVLAITAVLLAITGLTVPGPSAEAAARAPIMVSIANVGSVSQPAVGRILRDVKPQVMVVSEAYNAGPHLTRLGRQYHYRVIQFHRGYGAEAPDVAMLVRTDVAITSTALMKMTVGWSYNGKQRAPRRYPVVVVQHLGRTWDVIGVHLPPGGPGGGNRRAWLESANRVEGYAAAHTAHPVVAAGDFNAVADSCAAHFSGFTVRKGAKVDHAAVRKSRGTTIDTVRTHQVRNANSHGWLTFGLSDG
;
A
#
# COMPACT_ATOMS: atom_id res chain seq x y z
N MET A 1 24.78 23.76 58.98
CA MET A 1 24.86 23.45 57.53
C MET A 1 23.49 23.67 56.91
N ILE A 2 23.49 24.44 55.80
CA ILE A 2 22.40 24.75 54.84
C ILE A 2 21.22 25.60 55.36
N SER A 3 21.36 26.92 55.17
CA SER A 3 20.29 27.91 55.31
C SER A 3 19.25 27.77 54.21
N SER A 4 17.98 27.59 54.60
CA SER A 4 16.83 27.65 53.70
C SER A 4 16.45 29.11 53.44
N PHE A 5 16.74 29.61 52.23
CA PHE A 5 16.29 30.93 51.79
C PHE A 5 14.78 30.94 51.59
N MET A 6 14.05 31.64 52.47
CA MET A 6 12.62 31.91 52.32
C MET A 6 12.42 32.99 51.25
N ILE A 7 12.19 32.56 50.00
CA ILE A 7 11.74 33.46 48.93
C ILE A 7 10.33 33.94 49.29
N SER A 8 10.18 35.26 49.47
CA SER A 8 8.93 35.90 49.86
C SER A 8 7.81 35.62 48.83
N ARG A 9 6.57 35.47 49.32
CA ARG A 9 5.37 35.22 48.49
C ARG A 9 5.21 36.15 47.26
N PRO A 10 5.58 37.44 47.27
CA PRO A 10 5.51 38.28 46.07
C PRO A 10 6.50 37.86 44.97
N LEU A 11 7.70 37.38 45.31
CA LEU A 11 8.68 36.91 44.32
C LEU A 11 8.19 35.67 43.56
N ARG A 12 7.48 34.75 44.24
CA ARG A 12 6.92 33.56 43.57
C ARG A 12 5.88 33.91 42.51
N ARG A 13 5.05 34.94 42.76
CA ARG A 13 4.03 35.41 41.80
C ARG A 13 4.67 36.09 40.59
N LEU A 14 5.74 36.85 40.80
CA LEU A 14 6.48 37.50 39.72
C LEU A 14 7.16 36.46 38.82
N VAL A 15 7.82 35.44 39.39
CA VAL A 15 8.47 34.37 38.62
C VAL A 15 7.45 33.57 37.80
N LEU A 16 6.28 33.24 38.37
CA LEU A 16 5.21 32.55 37.65
C LEU A 16 4.64 33.39 36.50
N ALA A 17 4.43 34.69 36.71
CA ALA A 17 3.94 35.59 35.67
C ALA A 17 4.96 35.74 34.51
N ILE A 18 6.25 35.88 34.83
CA ILE A 18 7.32 35.96 33.82
C ILE A 18 7.43 34.64 33.04
N THR A 19 7.27 33.50 33.70
CA THR A 19 7.32 32.18 33.05
C THR A 19 6.10 31.94 32.16
N ALA A 20 4.91 32.37 32.57
CA ALA A 20 3.69 32.29 31.75
C ALA A 20 3.75 33.20 30.52
N VAL A 21 4.30 34.40 30.67
CA VAL A 21 4.52 35.33 29.55
C VAL A 21 5.61 34.79 28.61
N LEU A 22 6.70 34.25 29.13
CA LEU A 22 7.72 33.57 28.32
C LEU A 22 7.14 32.36 27.58
N LEU A 23 6.30 31.55 28.22
CA LEU A 23 5.60 30.42 27.57
C LEU A 23 4.62 30.86 26.48
N ALA A 24 3.91 31.98 26.68
CA ALA A 24 3.00 32.55 25.68
C ALA A 24 3.77 33.17 24.50
N ILE A 25 4.96 33.74 24.73
CA ILE A 25 5.84 34.28 23.69
C ILE A 25 6.60 33.16 22.97
N THR A 26 6.96 32.07 23.67
CA THR A 26 7.48 30.82 23.06
C THR A 26 6.39 29.91 22.50
N GLY A 27 5.12 30.35 22.58
CA GLY A 27 4.06 29.93 21.67
C GLY A 27 4.31 30.36 20.22
N LEU A 28 5.51 30.89 19.92
CA LEU A 28 6.28 30.65 18.70
C LEU A 28 5.76 29.39 18.02
N THR A 29 4.95 29.65 17.00
CA THR A 29 4.64 28.79 15.87
C THR A 29 5.76 27.78 15.70
N VAL A 30 5.62 26.58 16.25
CA VAL A 30 6.39 25.44 15.76
C VAL A 30 6.04 25.45 14.28
N PRO A 31 6.97 25.77 13.38
CA PRO A 31 6.66 25.67 11.97
C PRO A 31 6.31 24.20 11.80
N GLY A 32 5.03 23.91 11.65
CA GLY A 32 4.61 22.65 11.09
C GLY A 32 5.40 22.49 9.79
N PRO A 33 5.67 21.25 9.35
CA PRO A 33 6.23 21.06 8.02
C PRO A 33 5.48 21.97 7.06
N SER A 34 6.21 22.74 6.23
CA SER A 34 5.60 23.66 5.27
C SER A 34 4.48 22.91 4.54
N ALA A 35 3.43 23.60 4.08
CA ALA A 35 2.36 22.95 3.30
C ALA A 35 2.93 22.08 2.16
N GLU A 36 4.10 22.46 1.66
CA GLU A 36 4.90 21.72 0.69
C GLU A 36 5.56 20.44 1.23
N ALA A 37 6.09 20.44 2.46
CA ALA A 37 6.62 19.23 3.12
C ALA A 37 5.49 18.29 3.59
N ALA A 38 4.34 18.83 4.03
CA ALA A 38 3.15 18.04 4.33
C ALA A 38 2.55 17.39 3.07
N ALA A 39 2.71 18.02 1.90
CA ALA A 39 2.32 17.47 0.60
C ALA A 39 3.23 16.33 0.09
N ARG A 40 4.42 16.13 0.68
CA ARG A 40 5.40 15.10 0.30
C ARG A 40 5.38 13.86 1.21
N ALA A 41 4.46 13.81 2.16
CA ALA A 41 4.41 12.70 3.12
C ALA A 41 4.11 11.37 2.39
N PRO A 42 4.92 10.32 2.61
CA PRO A 42 4.86 9.12 1.81
C PRO A 42 3.56 8.34 2.04
N ILE A 43 2.97 7.81 0.96
CA ILE A 43 1.92 6.80 1.08
C ILE A 43 2.56 5.46 1.40
N MET A 44 2.04 4.74 2.39
CA MET A 44 2.45 3.37 2.68
C MET A 44 1.50 2.38 2.00
N VAL A 45 2.09 1.51 1.17
CA VAL A 45 1.39 0.41 0.52
C VAL A 45 1.92 -0.91 1.06
N SER A 46 1.04 -1.72 1.66
CA SER A 46 1.37 -3.07 2.12
C SER A 46 0.95 -4.13 1.11
N ILE A 47 1.70 -5.22 1.07
CA ILE A 47 1.37 -6.43 0.30
C ILE A 47 1.29 -7.61 1.26
N ALA A 48 0.31 -8.49 1.07
CA ALA A 48 0.28 -9.81 1.66
C ALA A 48 -0.28 -10.83 0.66
N ASN A 49 0.53 -11.79 0.23
CA ASN A 49 0.00 -13.02 -0.35
C ASN A 49 -0.41 -13.96 0.81
N VAL A 50 -1.70 -14.33 0.84
CA VAL A 50 -2.28 -15.09 1.95
C VAL A 50 -2.46 -16.58 1.68
N GLY A 51 -2.05 -17.11 0.52
CA GLY A 51 -2.10 -18.55 0.25
C GLY A 51 -3.53 -19.12 0.31
N SER A 52 -4.54 -18.35 -0.11
CA SER A 52 -5.94 -18.77 -0.17
C SER A 52 -6.62 -19.10 1.17
N VAL A 53 -6.02 -18.73 2.30
CA VAL A 53 -6.58 -18.97 3.64
C VAL A 53 -7.75 -18.03 3.95
N SER A 54 -8.73 -18.51 4.72
CA SER A 54 -9.93 -17.74 5.07
C SER A 54 -9.71 -16.72 6.19
N GLN A 55 -8.71 -16.93 7.06
CA GLN A 55 -8.40 -16.07 8.19
C GLN A 55 -6.92 -15.66 8.20
N PRO A 56 -6.47 -14.85 7.24
CA PRO A 56 -5.08 -14.45 7.16
C PRO A 56 -4.69 -13.52 8.31
N ALA A 57 -3.44 -13.61 8.78
CA ALA A 57 -2.91 -12.83 9.89
C ALA A 57 -2.64 -11.33 9.57
N VAL A 58 -3.44 -10.70 8.70
CA VAL A 58 -3.28 -9.30 8.28
C VAL A 58 -3.57 -8.30 9.40
N GLY A 59 -4.34 -8.69 10.42
CA GLY A 59 -4.73 -7.80 11.53
C GLY A 59 -3.54 -7.15 12.26
N ARG A 60 -2.41 -7.86 12.37
CA ARG A 60 -1.20 -7.29 12.99
C ARG A 60 -0.61 -6.15 12.17
N ILE A 61 -0.56 -6.28 10.85
CA ILE A 61 -0.07 -5.21 9.96
C ILE A 61 -1.01 -4.01 10.03
N LEU A 62 -2.32 -4.24 9.94
CA LEU A 62 -3.32 -3.17 10.03
C LEU A 62 -3.23 -2.40 11.34
N ARG A 63 -2.96 -3.08 12.46
CA ARG A 63 -2.82 -2.47 13.79
C ARG A 63 -1.50 -1.75 13.99
N ASP A 64 -0.38 -2.41 13.67
CA ASP A 64 0.97 -1.98 14.07
C ASP A 64 1.61 -1.07 13.02
N VAL A 65 1.37 -1.33 11.73
CA VAL A 65 1.98 -0.60 10.60
C VAL A 65 1.05 0.45 10.05
N LYS A 66 -0.26 0.19 10.08
CA LYS A 66 -1.32 1.09 9.61
C LYS A 66 -1.07 1.62 8.19
N PRO A 67 -0.82 0.78 7.18
CA PRO A 67 -0.60 1.26 5.81
C PRO A 67 -1.84 2.02 5.30
N GLN A 68 -1.67 2.98 4.39
CA GLN A 68 -2.80 3.68 3.75
C GLN A 68 -3.58 2.74 2.83
N VAL A 69 -2.86 1.88 2.10
CA VAL A 69 -3.45 0.84 1.25
C VAL A 69 -2.76 -0.49 1.52
N MET A 70 -3.54 -1.57 1.63
CA MET A 70 -3.02 -2.93 1.70
C MET A 70 -3.58 -3.75 0.54
N VAL A 71 -2.72 -4.35 -0.25
CA VAL A 71 -3.05 -5.31 -1.30
C VAL A 71 -2.91 -6.72 -0.75
N VAL A 72 -3.97 -7.50 -0.85
CA VAL A 72 -4.01 -8.89 -0.38
C VAL A 72 -4.24 -9.81 -1.57
N SER A 73 -3.20 -10.54 -1.98
CA SER A 73 -3.26 -11.55 -3.04
C SER A 73 -3.72 -12.90 -2.49
N GLU A 74 -4.34 -13.71 -3.35
CA GLU A 74 -5.01 -14.97 -2.98
C GLU A 74 -6.15 -14.81 -1.96
N ALA A 75 -6.88 -13.69 -2.01
CA ALA A 75 -7.96 -13.37 -1.07
C ALA A 75 -9.27 -14.13 -1.34
N TYR A 76 -9.26 -15.24 -2.08
CA TYR A 76 -10.44 -15.98 -2.56
C TYR A 76 -11.48 -16.24 -1.45
N ASN A 77 -11.02 -16.68 -0.29
CA ASN A 77 -11.85 -17.10 0.83
C ASN A 77 -11.80 -16.10 2.01
N ALA A 78 -11.03 -15.02 1.88
CA ALA A 78 -10.70 -14.13 2.99
C ALA A 78 -11.71 -13.00 3.19
N GLY A 79 -12.60 -12.74 2.23
CA GLY A 79 -13.48 -11.56 2.21
C GLY A 79 -14.23 -11.26 3.51
N PRO A 80 -14.97 -12.22 4.12
CA PRO A 80 -15.66 -12.00 5.39
C PRO A 80 -14.70 -11.63 6.54
N HIS A 81 -13.53 -12.27 6.59
CA HIS A 81 -12.51 -12.00 7.60
C HIS A 81 -11.88 -10.62 7.39
N LEU A 82 -11.47 -10.30 6.16
CA LEU A 82 -10.91 -8.99 5.80
C LEU A 82 -11.90 -7.87 6.10
N THR A 83 -13.18 -8.05 5.82
CA THR A 83 -14.24 -7.07 6.14
C THR A 83 -14.37 -6.85 7.64
N ARG A 84 -14.32 -7.92 8.44
CA ARG A 84 -14.35 -7.82 9.91
C ARG A 84 -13.13 -7.05 10.44
N LEU A 85 -11.93 -7.40 9.97
CA LEU A 85 -10.70 -6.69 10.36
C LEU A 85 -10.71 -5.24 9.89
N GLY A 86 -11.26 -4.96 8.71
CA GLY A 86 -11.40 -3.61 8.19
C GLY A 86 -12.27 -2.75 9.10
N ARG A 87 -13.41 -3.27 9.57
CA ARG A 87 -14.22 -2.56 10.59
C ARG A 87 -13.45 -2.33 11.89
N GLN A 88 -12.71 -3.34 12.37
CA GLN A 88 -11.95 -3.27 13.62
C GLN A 88 -10.80 -2.26 13.57
N TYR A 89 -10.12 -2.13 12.43
CA TYR A 89 -8.92 -1.31 12.28
C TYR A 89 -9.11 -0.07 11.40
N HIS A 90 -10.37 0.29 11.10
CA HIS A 90 -10.72 1.46 10.30
C HIS A 90 -10.19 1.42 8.85
N TYR A 91 -10.54 0.36 8.13
CA TYR A 91 -10.29 0.17 6.70
C TYR A 91 -11.59 -0.18 5.95
N ARG A 92 -11.71 0.36 4.73
CA ARG A 92 -12.70 -0.04 3.74
C ARG A 92 -12.12 -1.18 2.89
N VAL A 93 -12.88 -2.25 2.70
CA VAL A 93 -12.47 -3.40 1.88
C VAL A 93 -13.07 -3.27 0.48
N ILE A 94 -12.21 -3.27 -0.52
CA ILE A 94 -12.55 -3.33 -1.94
C ILE A 94 -12.20 -4.72 -2.44
N GLN A 95 -13.21 -5.54 -2.67
CA GLN A 95 -13.05 -6.87 -3.25
C GLN A 95 -14.21 -7.11 -4.20
N PHE A 96 -13.91 -7.35 -5.48
CA PHE A 96 -14.96 -7.70 -6.43
C PHE A 96 -15.30 -9.20 -6.28
N HIS A 97 -16.58 -9.54 -6.25
CA HIS A 97 -17.04 -10.92 -6.06
C HIS A 97 -17.39 -11.59 -7.39
N ARG A 98 -17.83 -12.86 -7.34
CA ARG A 98 -18.27 -13.63 -8.52
C ARG A 98 -19.40 -12.97 -9.32
N GLY A 99 -20.15 -12.04 -8.72
CA GLY A 99 -21.15 -11.22 -9.43
C GLY A 99 -20.57 -10.36 -10.56
N TYR A 100 -19.25 -10.18 -10.62
CA TYR A 100 -18.54 -9.50 -11.70
C TYR A 100 -18.01 -10.48 -12.78
N GLY A 101 -18.39 -11.76 -12.71
CA GLY A 101 -18.12 -12.86 -13.65
C GLY A 101 -17.38 -14.05 -13.01
N ALA A 102 -17.22 -15.14 -13.78
CA ALA A 102 -16.97 -16.51 -13.28
C ALA A 102 -15.79 -16.71 -12.30
N GLU A 103 -14.75 -15.87 -12.33
CA GLU A 103 -13.71 -15.83 -11.29
C GLU A 103 -13.73 -14.47 -10.58
N ALA A 104 -13.98 -14.47 -9.28
CA ALA A 104 -13.78 -13.29 -8.44
C ALA A 104 -12.28 -12.93 -8.48
N PRO A 105 -11.88 -11.65 -8.59
CA PRO A 105 -10.49 -11.28 -8.37
C PRO A 105 -10.03 -11.84 -7.04
N ASP A 106 -8.89 -12.49 -7.12
CA ASP A 106 -8.16 -13.03 -6.00
C ASP A 106 -7.31 -11.99 -5.29
N VAL A 107 -7.57 -10.72 -5.59
CA VAL A 107 -6.97 -9.57 -4.96
C VAL A 107 -8.06 -8.80 -4.22
N ALA A 108 -7.83 -8.56 -2.93
CA ALA A 108 -8.59 -7.60 -2.14
C ALA A 108 -7.71 -6.40 -1.82
N MET A 109 -8.29 -5.21 -1.74
CA MET A 109 -7.60 -4.01 -1.30
C MET A 109 -8.27 -3.47 -0.03
N LEU A 110 -7.49 -3.16 0.98
CA LEU A 110 -7.96 -2.49 2.20
C LEU A 110 -7.43 -1.07 2.19
N VAL A 111 -8.32 -0.08 2.19
CA VAL A 111 -7.97 1.35 2.19
C VAL A 111 -8.33 1.95 3.53
N ARG A 112 -7.36 2.59 4.20
CA ARG A 112 -7.56 3.20 5.53
C ARG A 112 -8.62 4.31 5.45
N THR A 113 -9.50 4.45 6.44
CA THR A 113 -10.70 5.31 6.32
C THR A 113 -10.41 6.82 6.28
N ASP A 114 -9.23 7.24 6.72
CA ASP A 114 -8.73 8.63 6.60
C ASP A 114 -8.13 8.93 5.22
N VAL A 115 -8.07 7.94 4.33
CA VAL A 115 -7.66 8.07 2.93
C VAL A 115 -8.93 8.14 2.08
N ALA A 116 -9.07 9.22 1.32
CA ALA A 116 -10.24 9.39 0.45
C ALA A 116 -10.10 8.49 -0.79
N ILE A 117 -11.11 7.67 -1.09
CA ILE A 117 -11.19 6.93 -2.35
C ILE A 117 -11.93 7.84 -3.34
N THR A 118 -11.27 8.27 -4.41
CA THR A 118 -11.86 9.13 -5.43
C THR A 118 -12.51 8.32 -6.54
N SER A 119 -11.95 7.16 -6.88
CA SER A 119 -12.55 6.23 -7.83
C SER A 119 -12.07 4.78 -7.61
N THR A 120 -12.82 3.85 -8.17
CA THR A 120 -12.43 2.44 -8.25
C THR A 120 -12.68 1.92 -9.65
N ALA A 121 -11.75 1.12 -10.16
CA ALA A 121 -11.88 0.45 -11.45
C ALA A 121 -11.48 -1.02 -11.33
N LEU A 122 -11.84 -1.81 -12.35
CA LEU A 122 -11.45 -3.21 -12.45
C LEU A 122 -10.81 -3.44 -13.81
N MET A 123 -9.49 -3.55 -13.83
CA MET A 123 -8.74 -3.88 -15.03
C MET A 123 -8.90 -5.36 -15.33
N LYS A 124 -9.25 -5.71 -16.57
CA LYS A 124 -9.56 -7.08 -16.99
C LYS A 124 -8.55 -7.53 -18.03
N MET A 125 -8.01 -8.73 -17.83
CA MET A 125 -7.33 -9.46 -18.89
C MET A 125 -8.32 -10.12 -19.83
N THR A 126 -7.81 -10.58 -20.96
CA THR A 126 -8.56 -11.32 -21.99
C THR A 126 -7.98 -12.71 -22.23
N VAL A 127 -6.70 -12.92 -21.93
CA VAL A 127 -6.00 -14.20 -22.09
C VAL A 127 -6.16 -15.02 -20.82
N GLY A 128 -6.73 -16.22 -20.95
CA GLY A 128 -6.78 -17.21 -19.87
C GLY A 128 -5.41 -17.83 -19.60
N TRP A 129 -5.28 -18.56 -18.51
CA TRP A 129 -4.03 -19.18 -18.06
C TRP A 129 -4.30 -20.60 -17.54
N SER A 130 -3.27 -21.38 -17.26
CA SER A 130 -3.40 -22.76 -16.80
C SER A 130 -2.71 -22.98 -15.46
N TYR A 131 -3.32 -23.82 -14.62
CA TYR A 131 -2.75 -24.28 -13.36
C TYR A 131 -3.19 -25.70 -13.06
N ASN A 132 -2.24 -26.59 -12.76
CA ASN A 132 -2.47 -28.03 -12.56
C ASN A 132 -3.32 -28.66 -13.68
N GLY A 133 -3.00 -28.33 -14.94
CA GLY A 133 -3.68 -28.85 -16.13
C GLY A 133 -5.07 -28.29 -16.39
N LYS A 134 -5.57 -27.35 -15.56
CA LYS A 134 -6.90 -26.74 -15.73
C LYS A 134 -6.77 -25.32 -16.27
N GLN A 135 -7.53 -25.03 -17.32
CA GLN A 135 -7.69 -23.67 -17.81
C GLN A 135 -8.45 -22.82 -16.79
N ARG A 136 -7.96 -21.61 -16.57
CA ARG A 136 -8.45 -20.60 -15.64
C ARG A 136 -8.91 -19.38 -16.41
N ALA A 137 -9.85 -18.64 -15.83
CA ALA A 137 -10.33 -17.41 -16.44
C ALA A 137 -9.23 -16.33 -16.43
N PRO A 138 -9.29 -15.33 -17.33
CA PRO A 138 -8.36 -14.21 -17.31
C PRO A 138 -8.39 -13.49 -15.95
N ARG A 139 -7.21 -13.09 -15.45
CA ARG A 139 -7.12 -12.35 -14.17
C ARG A 139 -7.80 -10.99 -14.26
N ARG A 140 -8.08 -10.44 -13.08
CA ARG A 140 -8.69 -9.13 -12.89
C ARG A 140 -7.96 -8.41 -11.78
N TYR A 141 -7.67 -7.14 -12.00
CA TYR A 141 -6.85 -6.33 -11.10
C TYR A 141 -7.67 -5.14 -10.59
N PRO A 142 -8.00 -5.08 -9.29
CA PRO A 142 -8.64 -3.91 -8.72
C PRO A 142 -7.70 -2.72 -8.83
N VAL A 143 -8.27 -1.56 -9.17
CA VAL A 143 -7.59 -0.28 -9.13
C VAL A 143 -8.37 0.62 -8.19
N VAL A 144 -7.68 1.28 -7.27
CA VAL A 144 -8.24 2.34 -6.43
C VAL A 144 -7.45 3.60 -6.65
N VAL A 145 -8.16 4.69 -6.94
CA VAL A 145 -7.59 6.02 -6.95
C VAL A 145 -7.86 6.63 -5.60
N VAL A 146 -6.80 7.01 -4.89
CA VAL A 146 -6.86 7.48 -3.51
C VAL A 146 -6.21 8.84 -3.37
N GLN A 147 -6.76 9.68 -2.49
CA GLN A 147 -6.16 10.94 -2.10
C GLN A 147 -5.68 10.86 -0.65
N HIS A 148 -4.38 11.12 -0.46
CA HIS A 148 -3.73 11.17 0.85
C HIS A 148 -2.92 12.46 0.95
N LEU A 149 -3.21 13.27 1.98
CA LEU A 149 -2.51 14.54 2.26
C LEU A 149 -2.43 15.46 1.03
N GLY A 150 -3.55 15.58 0.31
CA GLY A 150 -3.65 16.42 -0.89
C GLY A 150 -3.12 15.78 -2.17
N ARG A 151 -2.39 14.66 -2.11
CA ARG A 151 -1.87 13.97 -3.29
C ARG A 151 -2.75 12.80 -3.71
N THR A 152 -3.00 12.69 -5.01
CA THR A 152 -3.74 11.57 -5.61
C THR A 152 -2.79 10.48 -6.09
N TRP A 153 -3.16 9.22 -5.86
CA TRP A 153 -2.40 8.03 -6.22
C TRP A 153 -3.29 6.98 -6.87
N ASP A 154 -2.83 6.39 -7.96
CA ASP A 154 -3.47 5.25 -8.59
C ASP A 154 -2.77 3.97 -8.10
N VAL A 155 -3.48 3.14 -7.32
CA VAL A 155 -2.96 1.88 -6.79
C VAL A 155 -3.62 0.70 -7.49
N ILE A 156 -2.83 -0.09 -8.20
CA ILE A 156 -3.23 -1.32 -8.90
C ILE A 156 -2.85 -2.52 -8.02
N GLY A 157 -3.83 -3.27 -7.54
CA GLY A 157 -3.58 -4.54 -6.87
C GLY A 157 -3.39 -5.67 -7.87
N VAL A 158 -2.24 -6.36 -7.85
CA VAL A 158 -1.90 -7.39 -8.84
C VAL A 158 -1.70 -8.78 -8.25
N HIS A 159 -2.14 -9.80 -8.99
CA HIS A 159 -1.72 -11.19 -8.83
C HIS A 159 -1.58 -11.84 -10.22
N LEU A 160 -0.37 -11.74 -10.79
CA LEU A 160 -0.12 -12.17 -12.15
C LEU A 160 -0.22 -13.70 -12.29
N PRO A 161 -0.44 -14.24 -13.50
CA PRO A 161 -0.40 -15.69 -13.74
C PRO A 161 0.93 -16.32 -13.27
N PRO A 162 0.92 -17.53 -12.69
CA PRO A 162 2.13 -18.16 -12.16
C PRO A 162 3.11 -18.57 -13.25
N GLY A 163 4.41 -18.55 -12.92
CA GLY A 163 5.50 -18.98 -13.79
C GLY A 163 6.23 -17.84 -14.53
N GLY A 164 5.75 -16.60 -14.42
CA GLY A 164 6.45 -15.44 -14.96
C GLY A 164 6.53 -15.40 -16.50
N PRO A 165 7.36 -14.51 -17.06
CA PRO A 165 7.52 -14.36 -18.51
C PRO A 165 8.28 -15.52 -19.18
N GLY A 166 8.92 -16.40 -18.41
CA GLY A 166 9.60 -17.60 -18.91
C GLY A 166 8.81 -18.91 -18.76
N GLY A 167 7.65 -18.89 -18.09
CA GLY A 167 6.89 -20.09 -17.74
C GLY A 167 5.78 -20.45 -18.71
N GLY A 168 5.08 -21.56 -18.41
CA GLY A 168 3.96 -22.06 -19.22
C GLY A 168 2.78 -21.09 -19.40
N ASN A 169 2.66 -20.07 -18.54
CA ASN A 169 1.65 -19.02 -18.63
C ASN A 169 2.17 -17.71 -19.26
N ARG A 170 3.33 -17.74 -19.94
CA ARG A 170 4.00 -16.56 -20.52
C ARG A 170 3.05 -15.58 -21.23
N ARG A 171 2.17 -16.06 -22.10
CA ARG A 171 1.25 -15.21 -22.87
C ARG A 171 0.31 -14.40 -21.95
N ALA A 172 -0.27 -15.05 -20.94
CA ALA A 172 -1.15 -14.40 -19.98
C ALA A 172 -0.37 -13.45 -19.06
N TRP A 173 0.83 -13.85 -18.65
CA TRP A 173 1.70 -13.00 -17.84
C TRP A 173 2.09 -11.71 -18.59
N LEU A 174 2.50 -11.81 -19.86
CA LEU A 174 2.84 -10.65 -20.69
C LEU A 174 1.63 -9.76 -20.97
N GLU A 175 0.44 -10.33 -21.18
CA GLU A 175 -0.77 -9.50 -21.28
C GLU A 175 -1.01 -8.72 -19.97
N SER A 176 -0.79 -9.34 -18.81
CA SER A 176 -0.92 -8.65 -17.52
C SER A 176 0.03 -7.46 -17.41
N ALA A 177 1.30 -7.67 -17.77
CA ALA A 177 2.31 -6.61 -17.77
C ALA A 177 1.90 -5.47 -18.71
N ASN A 178 1.50 -5.80 -19.95
CA ASN A 178 1.04 -4.83 -20.94
C ASN A 178 -0.22 -4.06 -20.48
N ARG A 179 -1.14 -4.70 -19.76
CA ARG A 179 -2.34 -4.05 -19.21
C ARG A 179 -1.97 -3.05 -18.12
N VAL A 180 -1.09 -3.42 -17.20
CA VAL A 180 -0.57 -2.52 -16.15
C VAL A 180 0.19 -1.35 -16.76
N GLU A 181 1.06 -1.60 -17.74
CA GLU A 181 1.79 -0.55 -18.47
C GLU A 181 0.84 0.37 -19.25
N GLY A 182 -0.12 -0.19 -19.97
CA GLY A 182 -1.12 0.57 -20.72
C GLY A 182 -1.99 1.42 -19.81
N TYR A 183 -2.41 0.89 -18.66
CA TYR A 183 -3.12 1.67 -17.65
C TYR A 183 -2.27 2.85 -17.19
N ALA A 184 -1.02 2.59 -16.77
CA ALA A 184 -0.13 3.65 -16.32
C ALA A 184 0.14 4.68 -17.43
N ALA A 185 0.35 4.25 -18.66
CA ALA A 185 0.55 5.14 -19.80
C ALA A 185 -0.63 6.08 -20.03
N ALA A 186 -1.87 5.57 -19.91
CA ALA A 186 -3.10 6.36 -20.05
C ALA A 186 -3.40 7.26 -18.85
N HIS A 187 -2.96 6.90 -17.64
CA HIS A 187 -3.20 7.67 -16.42
C HIS A 187 -1.96 8.49 -16.07
N THR A 188 -1.86 9.65 -16.72
CA THR A 188 -0.69 10.54 -16.59
C THR A 188 -0.82 11.56 -15.47
N ALA A 189 -2.02 11.85 -14.98
CA ALA A 189 -2.23 12.91 -14.00
C ALA A 189 -1.58 12.62 -12.64
N HIS A 190 -1.49 11.35 -12.24
CA HIS A 190 -1.08 10.93 -10.89
C HIS A 190 0.05 9.89 -10.92
N PRO A 191 0.82 9.75 -9.83
CA PRO A 191 1.62 8.56 -9.56
C PRO A 191 0.79 7.28 -9.69
N VAL A 192 1.39 6.27 -10.33
CA VAL A 192 0.80 4.94 -10.47
C VAL A 192 1.72 3.93 -9.82
N VAL A 193 1.16 3.13 -8.91
CA VAL A 193 1.84 1.99 -8.29
C VAL A 193 1.08 0.70 -8.59
N ALA A 194 1.80 -0.31 -9.05
CA ALA A 194 1.32 -1.68 -9.07
C ALA A 194 1.97 -2.45 -7.93
N ALA A 195 1.17 -3.06 -7.06
CA ALA A 195 1.63 -3.77 -5.88
C ALA A 195 0.89 -5.09 -5.74
N GLY A 196 1.60 -6.15 -5.38
CA GLY A 196 1.04 -7.48 -5.17
C GLY A 196 2.00 -8.58 -5.57
N ASP A 197 1.44 -9.71 -5.99
CA ASP A 197 2.19 -10.89 -6.43
C ASP A 197 2.41 -10.83 -7.94
N PHE A 198 3.64 -10.59 -8.37
CA PHE A 198 3.98 -10.53 -9.79
C PHE A 198 4.29 -11.91 -10.38
N ASN A 199 4.36 -12.96 -9.57
CA ASN A 199 4.69 -14.33 -9.97
C ASN A 199 5.98 -14.45 -10.82
N ALA A 200 6.88 -13.48 -10.66
CA ALA A 200 8.19 -13.41 -11.28
C ALA A 200 9.12 -12.65 -10.33
N VAL A 201 10.42 -12.94 -10.39
CA VAL A 201 11.42 -12.23 -9.60
C VAL A 201 11.59 -10.78 -10.08
N ALA A 202 12.11 -9.91 -9.21
CA ALA A 202 12.16 -8.47 -9.45
C ALA A 202 12.90 -8.09 -10.74
N ASP A 203 14.04 -8.71 -11.04
CA ASP A 203 14.82 -8.41 -12.24
C ASP A 203 14.08 -8.80 -13.52
N SER A 204 13.35 -9.92 -13.46
CA SER A 204 12.47 -10.35 -14.54
C SER A 204 11.33 -9.35 -14.72
N CYS A 205 10.72 -8.87 -13.64
CA CYS A 205 9.73 -7.80 -13.72
C CYS A 205 10.33 -6.53 -14.31
N ALA A 206 11.50 -6.07 -13.85
CA ALA A 206 12.13 -4.85 -14.34
C ALA A 206 12.43 -4.89 -15.85
N ALA A 207 12.76 -6.05 -16.41
CA ALA A 207 12.97 -6.24 -17.84
C ALA A 207 11.66 -6.14 -18.68
N HIS A 208 10.50 -6.34 -18.07
CA HIS A 208 9.20 -6.38 -18.75
C HIS A 208 8.24 -5.24 -18.35
N PHE A 209 8.59 -4.48 -17.32
CA PHE A 209 7.90 -3.25 -16.92
C PHE A 209 8.80 -2.04 -17.18
N SER A 210 9.09 -1.79 -18.45
CA SER A 210 9.98 -0.72 -18.91
C SER A 210 9.59 0.67 -18.39
N GLY A 211 8.29 0.93 -18.22
CA GLY A 211 7.74 2.18 -17.70
C GLY A 211 7.82 2.33 -16.17
N PHE A 212 8.30 1.31 -15.45
CA PHE A 212 8.30 1.26 -13.99
C PHE A 212 9.69 1.04 -13.38
N THR A 213 9.92 1.66 -12.24
CA THR A 213 10.94 1.25 -11.29
C THR A 213 10.35 0.14 -10.41
N VAL A 214 10.88 -1.08 -10.54
CA VAL A 214 10.46 -2.22 -9.74
C VAL A 214 11.37 -2.35 -8.53
N ARG A 215 10.80 -2.36 -7.33
CA ARG A 215 11.55 -2.66 -6.10
C ARG A 215 11.30 -4.10 -5.69
N LYS A 216 12.41 -4.84 -5.52
CA LYS A 216 12.39 -6.18 -4.96
C LYS A 216 11.79 -6.16 -3.56
N GLY A 217 10.74 -6.97 -3.39
CA GLY A 217 10.18 -7.34 -2.10
C GLY A 217 10.65 -8.73 -1.68
N ALA A 218 9.73 -9.68 -1.52
CA ALA A 218 10.00 -11.04 -1.08
C ALA A 218 9.54 -12.04 -2.15
N LYS A 219 10.46 -12.91 -2.60
CA LYS A 219 10.27 -13.87 -3.71
C LYS A 219 9.72 -13.20 -4.98
N VAL A 220 8.40 -13.17 -5.13
CA VAL A 220 7.66 -12.69 -6.31
C VAL A 220 6.71 -11.52 -5.97
N ASP A 221 6.63 -11.12 -4.70
CA ASP A 221 5.82 -9.98 -4.25
C ASP A 221 6.63 -8.69 -4.34
N HIS A 222 6.16 -7.74 -5.14
CA HIS A 222 6.90 -6.53 -5.51
C HIS A 222 6.00 -5.30 -5.52
N ALA A 223 6.62 -4.13 -5.46
CA ALA A 223 6.00 -2.87 -5.82
C ALA A 223 6.71 -2.30 -7.04
N ALA A 224 5.94 -1.84 -8.02
CA ALA A 224 6.41 -1.16 -9.21
C ALA A 224 5.81 0.24 -9.25
N VAL A 225 6.65 1.28 -9.28
CA VAL A 225 6.22 2.69 -9.43
C VAL A 225 6.59 3.24 -10.79
N ARG A 226 5.69 4.00 -11.42
CA ARG A 226 5.96 4.57 -12.75
C ARG A 226 7.16 5.54 -12.72
N LYS A 227 8.12 5.38 -13.64
CA LYS A 227 9.37 6.17 -13.70
C LYS A 227 9.17 7.67 -13.89
N SER A 228 8.23 8.07 -14.75
CA SER A 228 8.15 9.43 -15.28
C SER A 228 7.48 10.46 -14.36
N ARG A 229 7.29 10.16 -13.07
CA ARG A 229 6.45 10.97 -12.17
C ARG A 229 7.09 11.31 -10.84
N GLY A 230 8.43 11.24 -10.76
CA GLY A 230 9.14 11.55 -9.52
C GLY A 230 8.52 10.78 -8.38
N THR A 231 8.36 9.47 -8.52
CA THR A 231 7.84 8.63 -7.44
C THR A 231 8.94 7.65 -7.08
N THR A 232 9.38 7.69 -5.84
CA THR A 232 10.43 6.82 -5.33
C THR A 232 9.85 5.82 -4.35
N ILE A 233 10.50 4.67 -4.28
CA ILE A 233 10.24 3.68 -3.25
C ILE A 233 11.32 3.87 -2.19
N ASP A 234 10.97 4.53 -1.09
CA ASP A 234 11.95 5.00 -0.10
C ASP A 234 12.35 3.91 0.88
N THR A 235 11.36 3.12 1.29
CA THR A 235 11.54 2.10 2.31
C THR A 235 10.84 0.82 1.91
N VAL A 236 11.45 -0.31 2.27
CA VAL A 236 10.86 -1.64 2.17
C VAL A 236 11.00 -2.30 3.53
N ARG A 237 9.88 -2.68 4.14
CA ARG A 237 9.85 -3.40 5.42
C ARG A 237 9.18 -4.75 5.24
N THR A 238 9.90 -5.82 5.56
CA THR A 238 9.36 -7.18 5.58
C THR A 238 8.69 -7.48 6.92
N HIS A 239 7.57 -8.19 6.88
CA HIS A 239 6.85 -8.65 8.06
C HIS A 239 6.97 -10.17 8.18
N GLN A 240 7.45 -10.64 9.33
CA GLN A 240 7.49 -12.07 9.63
C GLN A 240 6.11 -12.52 10.11
N VAL A 241 5.52 -13.47 9.39
CA VAL A 241 4.22 -14.06 9.71
C VAL A 241 4.42 -15.57 9.77
N ARG A 242 3.93 -16.22 10.84
CA ARG A 242 4.21 -17.63 11.17
C ARG A 242 3.44 -18.64 10.29
N ASN A 243 3.33 -18.36 8.99
CA ASN A 243 2.53 -19.14 8.05
C ASN A 243 3.44 -19.53 6.87
N ALA A 244 3.77 -20.82 6.75
CA ALA A 244 4.80 -21.32 5.83
C ALA A 244 4.49 -21.16 4.32
N ASN A 245 3.25 -20.82 3.95
CA ASN A 245 2.80 -20.80 2.54
C ASN A 245 2.77 -19.39 1.90
N SER A 246 3.21 -18.34 2.58
CA SER A 246 3.19 -16.98 1.99
C SER A 246 4.46 -16.64 1.23
N HIS A 247 4.32 -15.98 0.08
CA HIS A 247 5.42 -15.57 -0.78
C HIS A 247 6.11 -14.28 -0.29
N GLY A 248 5.35 -13.38 0.35
CA GLY A 248 5.86 -12.11 0.86
C GLY A 248 4.81 -11.29 1.62
N TRP A 249 5.22 -10.73 2.77
CA TRP A 249 4.43 -9.77 3.54
C TRP A 249 5.30 -8.52 3.74
N LEU A 250 4.93 -7.42 3.11
CA LEU A 250 5.81 -6.25 2.93
C LEU A 250 5.04 -4.94 3.12
N THR A 251 5.77 -3.88 3.46
CA THR A 251 5.30 -2.49 3.36
C THR A 251 6.31 -1.66 2.60
N PHE A 252 5.82 -0.88 1.65
CA PHE A 252 6.58 0.07 0.86
C PHE A 252 6.16 1.49 1.24
N GLY A 253 7.11 2.33 1.61
CA GLY A 253 6.90 3.78 1.67
C GLY A 253 7.19 4.40 0.30
N LEU A 254 6.26 5.19 -0.22
CA LEU A 254 6.35 5.82 -1.54
C LEU A 254 6.26 7.34 -1.38
N SER A 255 7.23 8.09 -1.89
CA SER A 255 7.22 9.56 -1.87
C SER A 255 7.39 10.17 -3.25
N ASP A 256 7.26 11.50 -3.28
CA ASP A 256 7.62 12.36 -4.40
C ASP A 256 9.16 12.48 -4.43
N GLY A 257 9.78 11.97 -5.49
CA GLY A 257 11.14 12.30 -5.89
C GLY A 257 11.26 13.65 -6.56
#